data_AF-E0U7Z5-F1
#
_entry.id   AF-E0U7Z5-F1
#
_cell.length_a   1.000
_cell.length_b   1.000
_cell.length_c   1.000
_cell.angle_alpha   90.00
_cell.angle_beta   90.00
_cell.angle_gamma   90.00
#
_symmetry.space_group_name_H-M   'P 1'
#
loop_
_entity.id
_entity.type
_entity.pdbx_description
1 polymer ?
#
loop_
_entity_poly.entity_id
_entity_poly.type
_entity_poly.pdbx_seq_one_letter_code
_entity_poly.pdbx_strand_id
1 'polypeptide(L)' 'MQTEEQAMYTTVNEQGHLNNYATEPDMYYAEYPAPYQQRRYLLQGIFATLLVTTLVVVSLVIS' A
#
# COMPACT_ATOMS: atom_id res chain seq x y z
N MET A 1 -6.67 -26.97 -8.94
CA MET A 1 -7.06 -25.77 -8.16
C MET A 1 -6.69 -25.90 -6.69
N GLN A 2 -7.06 -26.96 -5.96
CA GLN A 2 -6.58 -27.17 -4.56
C GLN A 2 -5.11 -27.60 -4.44
N THR A 3 -4.54 -28.18 -5.49
CA THR A 3 -3.18 -28.73 -5.50
C THR A 3 -2.10 -27.64 -5.52
N GLU A 4 -2.35 -26.53 -6.24
CA GLU A 4 -1.39 -25.43 -6.40
C GLU A 4 -1.25 -24.62 -5.10
N GLU A 5 -2.37 -24.39 -4.42
CA GLU A 5 -2.41 -23.69 -3.14
C GLU A 5 -1.61 -24.45 -2.07
N GLN A 6 -1.77 -25.79 -1.98
CA GLN A 6 -1.00 -26.58 -1.01
C GLN A 6 0.49 -26.67 -1.31
N ALA A 7 0.90 -26.63 -2.59
CA ALA A 7 2.31 -26.63 -2.98
C ALA A 7 3.07 -25.35 -2.58
N MET A 8 2.35 -24.23 -2.45
CA MET A 8 2.91 -22.95 -2.02
C MET A 8 3.14 -22.89 -0.49
N TYR A 9 2.32 -23.59 0.30
CA TYR A 9 2.43 -23.63 1.77
C TYR A 9 3.35 -24.72 2.32
N THR A 10 3.91 -25.58 1.46
CA THR A 10 4.81 -26.66 1.85
C THR A 10 6.21 -26.44 1.27
N THR A 11 7.21 -27.12 1.83
CA THR A 11 8.60 -27.02 1.38
C THR A 11 8.89 -27.80 0.09
N VAL A 12 7.90 -28.52 -0.45
CA VAL A 12 8.02 -29.39 -1.63
C VAL A 12 6.92 -29.09 -2.64
N ASN A 13 7.28 -28.69 -3.86
CA ASN A 13 6.33 -28.37 -4.91
C ASN A 13 5.53 -29.59 -5.41
N GLU A 14 4.52 -29.38 -6.26
CA GLU A 14 3.66 -30.47 -6.81
C GLU A 14 4.45 -31.54 -7.59
N GLN A 15 5.65 -31.20 -8.02
CA GLN A 15 6.55 -32.06 -8.80
C GLN A 15 7.56 -32.80 -7.90
N GLY A 16 7.52 -32.60 -6.58
CA GLY A 16 8.42 -33.25 -5.62
C GLY A 16 9.78 -32.56 -5.43
N HIS A 17 9.99 -31.37 -6.00
CA HIS A 17 11.21 -30.57 -5.82
C HIS A 17 11.07 -29.60 -4.64
N LEU A 18 12.19 -29.27 -3.99
CA LEU A 18 12.19 -28.24 -2.95
C LEU A 18 11.76 -26.89 -3.51
N ASN A 19 10.83 -26.24 -2.81
CA ASN A 19 10.34 -24.93 -3.18
C ASN A 19 11.33 -23.84 -2.68
N ASN A 20 12.06 -23.20 -3.61
CA ASN A 20 12.99 -22.11 -3.32
C ASN A 20 12.38 -20.71 -3.50
N TYR A 21 11.07 -20.62 -3.76
CA TYR A 21 10.36 -19.35 -3.83
C TYR A 21 9.91 -18.91 -2.43
N ALA A 22 9.77 -17.60 -2.24
CA ALA A 22 9.18 -17.06 -1.02
C ALA A 22 7.71 -17.49 -0.92
N THR A 23 7.27 -17.86 0.29
CA THR A 23 5.86 -18.12 0.57
C THR A 23 5.04 -16.88 0.24
N GLU A 24 4.04 -17.04 -0.61
CA GLU A 24 3.15 -15.95 -1.00
C GLU A 24 2.30 -15.54 0.22
N PRO A 25 2.23 -14.24 0.56
CA PRO A 25 1.37 -13.80 1.65
C PRO A 25 -0.10 -14.03 1.29
N ASP A 26 -0.90 -14.39 2.28
CA ASP A 26 -2.34 -14.57 2.07
C ASP A 26 -2.97 -13.29 1.51
N MET A 27 -3.84 -13.47 0.52
CA MET A 27 -4.57 -12.36 -0.08
C MET A 27 -5.49 -11.73 0.96
N TYR A 28 -5.30 -10.44 1.24
CA TYR A 28 -6.16 -9.66 2.12
C TYR A 28 -6.93 -8.60 1.33
N TYR A 29 -8.15 -8.31 1.76
CA TYR A 29 -8.93 -7.20 1.20
C TYR A 29 -8.45 -5.89 1.78
N ALA A 30 -8.50 -4.82 0.98
CA ALA A 30 -8.23 -3.48 1.51
C ALA A 30 -9.33 -3.08 2.50
N GLU A 31 -8.98 -2.80 3.75
CA GLU A 31 -9.93 -2.24 4.70
C GLU A 31 -10.15 -0.75 4.46
N TYR A 32 -11.38 -0.31 4.67
CA TYR A 32 -11.71 1.10 4.68
C TYR A 32 -10.99 1.81 5.85
N PRO A 33 -10.38 2.99 5.64
CA PRO A 33 -9.60 3.66 6.66
C PRO A 33 -10.45 4.02 7.87
N ALA A 34 -9.92 3.73 9.06
CA ALA A 34 -10.57 4.10 10.31
C ALA A 34 -10.74 5.63 10.45
N PRO A 35 -11.71 6.12 11.23
CA PRO A 35 -12.00 7.56 11.33
C PRO A 35 -10.80 8.43 11.73
N TYR A 36 -9.87 7.90 12.52
CA TYR A 36 -8.64 8.63 12.89
C TYR A 36 -7.65 8.77 11.74
N GLN A 37 -7.60 7.80 10.82
CA GLN A 37 -6.76 7.84 9.62
C GLN A 37 -7.30 8.89 8.65
N GLN A 38 -8.62 8.91 8.45
CA GLN A 38 -9.29 9.91 7.63
C GLN A 38 -9.01 11.34 8.10
N ARG A 39 -9.05 11.59 9.42
CA ARG A 39 -8.68 12.88 10.00
C ARG A 39 -7.23 13.26 9.72
N ARG A 40 -6.30 12.30 9.78
CA ARG A 40 -4.88 12.53 9.44
C ARG A 40 -4.71 12.88 7.96
N TYR A 41 -5.42 12.20 7.06
CA TYR A 41 -5.41 12.51 5.64
C TYR A 41 -5.97 13.91 5.36
N LEU A 42 -7.03 14.30 6.05
CA LEU A 42 -7.58 15.65 5.94
C LEU A 42 -6.57 16.71 6.39
N LEU A 43 -5.89 16.48 7.52
CA LEU A 43 -4.81 17.38 7.98
C LEU A 43 -3.66 17.46 6.97
N GLN A 44 -3.22 16.33 6.42
CA GLN A 44 -2.19 16.30 5.38
C GLN A 44 -2.60 17.09 4.14
N GLY A 45 -3.86 16.94 3.69
CA GLY A 45 -4.42 17.71 2.58
C GLY A 45 -4.38 19.21 2.86
N ILE A 46 -4.80 19.64 4.06
CA ILE A 46 -4.76 21.05 4.47
C ILE A 46 -3.34 21.62 4.38
N PHE A 47 -2.36 20.91 4.95
CA PHE A 47 -0.96 21.38 4.92
C PHE A 47 -0.39 21.41 3.50
N ALA A 48 -0.69 20.40 2.68
CA ALA A 48 -0.25 20.35 1.28
C ALA A 48 -0.84 21.53 0.48
N THR A 49 -2.15 21.79 0.61
CA THR A 49 -2.80 22.92 -0.06
C THR A 49 -2.22 24.25 0.41
N LEU A 50 -2.08 24.46 1.72
CA LEU A 50 -1.51 25.69 2.26
C LEU A 50 -0.11 25.95 1.72
N LEU A 51 0.75 24.93 1.70
CA LEU A 51 2.11 25.03 1.17
C LEU A 51 2.10 25.43 -0.31
N VAL A 52 1.36 24.70 -1.15
CA VAL A 52 1.31 24.97 -2.59
C VAL A 52 0.73 26.36 -2.88
N THR A 53 -0.36 26.75 -2.23
CA THR A 53 -0.95 28.08 -2.39
C THR A 53 0.04 29.17 -1.98
N THR A 54 0.76 28.98 -0.87
CA THR A 54 1.77 29.95 -0.43
C THR A 54 2.89 30.10 -1.45
N LEU A 55 3.40 28.98 -1.99
CA LEU A 55 4.44 29.01 -3.02
C LEU A 55 3.98 29.75 -4.29
N VAL A 56 2.75 29.49 -4.74
CA VAL A 56 2.17 30.18 -5.90
C VAL A 56 2.06 31.69 -5.65
N VAL A 57 1.53 32.09 -4.49
CA VAL A 57 1.41 33.51 -4.13
C VAL A 57 2.78 34.18 -4.09
N VAL A 58 3.76 33.57 -3.42
CA VAL A 58 5.13 34.09 -3.34
C VAL A 58 5.75 34.23 -4.73
N SER A 59 5.59 33.22 -5.59
CA SER A 59 6.06 33.28 -6.97
C SER A 59 5.48 34.46 -7.73
N LEU A 60 4.16 34.69 -7.62
CA LEU A 60 3.49 35.81 -8.31
C LEU A 60 3.90 37.18 -7.75
N VAL A 61 4.23 37.27 -6.46
CA VAL A 61 4.66 38.53 -5.83
C VAL A 61 6.08 38.93 -6.22
N ILE A 62 6.95 37.95 -6.44
CA ILE A 62 8.38 38.19 -6.75
C ILE A 62 8.63 38.30 -8.27
N SER A 63 7.82 37.63 -9.10
CA SER A 63 7.93 37.67 -10.57
C SER A 63 7.66 39.07 -11.13
#